data_AF-A0A8J4D0F4-F1
#
_entry.id   AF-A0A8J4D0F4-F1
#
_cell.length_a   1.000
_cell.length_b   1.000
_cell.length_c   1.000
_cell.angle_alpha   90.00
_cell.angle_beta   90.00
_cell.angle_gamma   90.00
#
_symmetry.space_group_name_H-M   'P 1'
#
loop_
_entity.id
_entity.type
_entity.pdbx_description
1 polymer ?
#
loop_
_entity_poly.entity_id
_entity_poly.type
_entity_poly.pdbx_seq_one_letter_code
_entity_poly.pdbx_strand_id
1 'polypeptide(L)'
;PDKVGKVAFDFFPEYSLLSSAYDWDPSDRDAIALKLLQFQGSNDPARLEELRQRVGQSLRKEVVEVELRTFASVREELGLERIDLLKIDVEKAEWDVVCGISDADWAMTRQVAIETHVIGDRVQQIAQLLREKGFKRVHVGEVGTPKFLGFKYYNKLHPDEGIAPAVLPNAEGGALVCNIYATRD
;
A
#
# COMPACT_ATOMS: atom_id res chain seq x y z
N PRO A 1 6.69 -11.35 -10.25
CA PRO A 1 5.50 -12.02 -10.86
C PRO A 1 4.85 -12.91 -9.81
N ASP A 2 3.63 -13.42 -10.05
CA ASP A 2 2.87 -14.21 -9.05
C ASP A 2 3.73 -15.31 -8.43
N LYS A 3 3.64 -15.45 -7.10
CA LYS A 3 4.47 -16.37 -6.32
C LYS A 3 3.60 -17.44 -5.69
N VAL A 4 4.13 -18.67 -5.64
CA VAL A 4 3.48 -19.82 -4.99
C VAL A 4 4.45 -20.42 -3.97
N GLY A 5 3.91 -20.93 -2.88
CA GLY A 5 4.65 -21.66 -1.88
C GLY A 5 4.99 -20.83 -0.65
N LYS A 6 5.81 -21.45 0.20
CA LYS A 6 6.20 -20.90 1.50
C LYS A 6 7.17 -19.75 1.35
N VAL A 7 6.86 -18.64 2.00
CA VAL A 7 7.71 -17.44 2.06
C VAL A 7 7.72 -16.88 3.47
N ALA A 8 8.83 -16.25 3.85
CA ALA A 8 8.92 -15.50 5.09
C ALA A 8 8.28 -14.11 4.92
N PHE A 9 7.46 -13.71 5.88
CA PHE A 9 6.91 -12.36 6.00
C PHE A 9 7.47 -11.70 7.25
N ASP A 10 7.83 -10.43 7.11
CA ASP A 10 7.94 -9.50 8.23
C ASP A 10 6.51 -9.19 8.71
N PHE A 11 6.11 -9.79 9.83
CA PHE A 11 4.81 -9.60 10.46
C PHE A 11 4.89 -8.63 11.62
N PHE A 12 3.97 -7.66 11.64
CA PHE A 12 3.84 -6.70 12.71
C PHE A 12 2.51 -6.94 13.44
N PRO A 13 2.45 -7.72 14.53
CA PRO A 13 1.18 -8.13 15.17
C PRO A 13 0.31 -6.95 15.59
N GLU A 14 0.95 -5.91 16.13
CA GLU A 14 0.27 -4.69 16.55
C GLU A 14 -0.27 -3.90 15.35
N TYR A 15 0.27 -4.13 14.15
CA TYR A 15 -0.08 -3.38 12.96
C TYR A 15 0.11 -4.19 11.68
N SER A 16 -0.71 -5.24 11.56
CA SER A 16 -0.57 -6.25 10.52
C SER A 16 -0.64 -5.68 9.10
N LEU A 17 -1.28 -4.53 8.92
CA LEU A 17 -1.36 -3.80 7.65
C LEU A 17 -0.02 -3.44 7.03
N LEU A 18 1.08 -3.38 7.79
CA LEU A 18 2.42 -3.11 7.23
C LEU A 18 3.23 -4.38 6.93
N SER A 19 2.62 -5.55 7.13
CA SER A 19 3.33 -6.82 7.02
C SER A 19 3.54 -7.18 5.55
N SER A 20 4.76 -7.60 5.21
CA SER A 20 5.11 -7.90 3.83
C SER A 20 6.23 -8.95 3.74
N ALA A 21 6.34 -9.59 2.57
CA ALA A 21 7.50 -10.38 2.18
C ALA A 21 8.70 -9.50 1.76
N TYR A 22 8.48 -8.18 1.68
CA TYR A 22 9.47 -7.19 1.29
C TYR A 22 10.00 -6.44 2.50
N ASP A 23 11.31 -6.18 2.51
CA ASP A 23 12.01 -5.59 3.64
C ASP A 23 11.45 -4.24 4.05
N TRP A 24 11.40 -4.05 5.37
CA TRP A 24 11.17 -2.77 6.04
C TRP A 24 12.50 -2.07 6.31
N ASP A 25 12.67 -0.85 5.81
CA ASP A 25 13.87 -0.04 6.01
C ASP A 25 13.65 0.97 7.16
N PRO A 26 14.69 1.35 7.93
CA PRO A 26 14.57 2.42 8.92
C PRO A 26 13.97 3.74 8.39
N SER A 27 14.11 4.05 7.10
CA SER A 27 13.43 5.20 6.48
C SER A 27 11.91 5.11 6.53
N ASP A 28 11.33 3.90 6.51
CA ASP A 28 9.89 3.71 6.62
C ASP A 28 9.40 4.13 8.02
N ARG A 29 10.15 3.81 9.10
CA ARG A 29 9.86 4.28 10.47
C ARG A 29 9.89 5.80 10.56
N ASP A 30 10.91 6.43 9.98
CA ASP A 30 11.07 7.88 9.99
C ASP A 30 9.95 8.58 9.22
N ALA A 31 9.56 8.04 8.07
CA ALA A 31 8.43 8.53 7.29
C ALA A 31 7.12 8.44 8.08
N ILE A 32 6.87 7.33 8.79
CA ILE A 32 5.70 7.20 9.67
C ILE A 32 5.71 8.27 10.77
N ALA A 33 6.83 8.42 11.47
CA ALA A 33 6.94 9.35 12.60
C ALA A 33 6.71 10.81 12.15
N LEU A 34 7.33 11.23 11.03
CA LEU A 34 7.12 12.54 10.41
C LEU A 34 5.64 12.76 10.09
N LYS A 35 4.91 11.75 9.63
CA LYS A 35 3.50 11.90 9.27
C LYS A 35 2.58 11.96 10.47
N LEU A 36 2.89 11.22 11.53
CA LEU A 36 2.18 11.35 12.81
C LEU A 36 2.36 12.75 13.42
N LEU A 37 3.50 13.40 13.18
CA LEU A 37 3.75 14.77 13.59
C LEU A 37 2.91 15.76 12.76
N GLN A 38 2.91 15.60 11.43
CA GLN A 38 2.10 16.42 10.52
C GLN A 38 0.60 16.27 10.78
N PHE A 39 0.12 15.06 11.07
CA PHE A 39 -1.27 14.81 11.41
C PHE A 39 -1.70 15.54 12.70
N GLN A 40 -0.75 15.84 13.60
CA GLN A 40 -0.99 16.68 14.76
C GLN A 40 -0.93 18.19 14.45
N GLY A 41 -0.62 18.58 13.20
CA GLY A 41 -0.36 19.97 12.84
C GLY A 41 0.91 20.53 13.51
N SER A 42 1.84 19.65 13.92
CA SER A 42 3.07 20.03 14.61
C SER A 42 4.27 19.98 13.67
N ASN A 43 5.29 20.78 13.97
CA ASN A 43 6.62 20.72 13.36
C ASN A 43 7.73 20.67 14.44
N ASP A 44 7.37 20.30 15.68
CA ASP A 44 8.29 20.25 16.81
C ASP A 44 9.29 19.07 16.68
N PRO A 45 10.61 19.33 16.60
CA PRO A 45 11.63 18.28 16.53
C PRO A 45 11.64 17.33 17.74
N ALA A 46 11.34 17.82 18.95
CA ALA A 46 11.30 16.97 20.14
C ALA A 46 10.14 15.96 20.06
N ARG A 47 8.99 16.42 19.58
CA ARG A 47 7.82 15.58 19.32
C ARG A 47 8.08 14.56 18.21
N LEU A 48 8.84 14.95 17.18
CA LEU A 48 9.25 14.02 16.12
C LEU A 48 10.06 12.85 16.69
N GLU A 49 11.02 13.13 17.56
CA GLU A 49 11.86 12.10 18.18
C GLU A 49 11.04 11.16 19.08
N GLU A 50 10.11 11.69 19.87
CA GLU A 50 9.17 10.89 20.64
C GLU A 50 8.35 9.94 19.74
N LEU A 51 7.83 10.45 18.62
CA LEU A 51 7.08 9.65 17.65
C LEU A 51 7.94 8.59 16.99
N ARG A 52 9.20 8.90 16.65
CA ARG A 52 10.15 7.91 16.13
C ARG A 52 10.30 6.77 17.12
N GLN A 53 10.53 7.05 18.39
CA GLN A 53 10.69 6.03 19.42
C GLN A 53 9.42 5.19 19.58
N ARG A 54 8.25 5.83 19.64
CA ARG A 54 6.97 5.12 19.77
C ARG A 54 6.67 4.20 18.58
N VAL A 55 6.95 4.66 17.36
CA VAL A 55 6.79 3.84 16.14
C VAL A 55 7.72 2.64 16.19
N GLY A 56 8.99 2.84 16.55
CA GLY A 56 9.96 1.74 16.70
C GLY A 56 9.53 0.70 17.73
N GLN A 57 8.92 1.13 18.84
CA GLN A 57 8.40 0.21 19.86
C GLN A 57 7.12 -0.54 19.43
N SER A 58 6.33 0.04 18.53
CA SER A 58 5.05 -0.50 18.07
C SER A 58 5.18 -1.40 16.84
N LEU A 59 6.25 -1.23 16.05
CA LEU A 59 6.60 -2.07 14.91
C LEU A 59 7.54 -3.20 15.34
N ARG A 60 7.17 -3.91 16.41
CA ARG A 60 7.88 -5.14 16.76
C ARG A 60 7.62 -6.15 15.66
N LYS A 61 8.71 -6.54 15.00
CA LYS A 61 8.70 -7.52 13.94
C LYS A 61 8.75 -8.93 14.50
N GLU A 62 7.89 -9.79 13.97
CA GLU A 62 7.99 -11.24 14.03
C GLU A 62 8.18 -11.77 12.61
N VAL A 63 8.97 -12.84 12.44
CA VAL A 63 9.07 -13.50 11.13
C VAL A 63 8.14 -14.70 11.14
N VAL A 64 7.16 -14.70 10.24
CA VAL A 64 6.20 -15.79 10.08
C VAL A 64 6.34 -16.40 8.69
N GLU A 65 6.21 -17.72 8.59
CA GLU A 65 6.13 -18.41 7.30
C GLU A 65 4.67 -18.41 6.85
N VAL A 66 4.42 -17.95 5.62
CA VAL A 66 3.09 -17.96 5.01
C VAL A 66 3.11 -18.72 3.69
N GLU A 67 1.98 -19.32 3.35
CA GLU A 67 1.78 -19.99 2.06
C GLU A 67 1.15 -18.98 1.08
N LEU A 68 1.86 -18.67 0.00
CA LEU A 68 1.31 -17.85 -1.09
C LEU A 68 0.56 -18.69 -2.11
N ARG A 69 -0.52 -18.12 -2.61
CA ARG A 69 -1.37 -18.68 -3.68
C ARG A 69 -1.50 -17.65 -4.79
N THR A 70 -1.59 -18.12 -6.03
CA THR A 70 -1.80 -17.24 -7.17
C THR A 70 -3.21 -16.66 -7.16
N PHE A 71 -3.36 -15.49 -7.77
CA PHE A 71 -4.67 -14.89 -8.01
C PHE A 71 -5.60 -15.84 -8.77
N ALA A 72 -5.07 -16.48 -9.82
CA ALA A 72 -5.82 -17.43 -10.64
C ALA A 72 -6.36 -18.61 -9.81
N SER A 73 -5.54 -19.17 -8.90
CA SER A 73 -5.97 -20.30 -8.08
C SER A 73 -7.11 -19.94 -7.11
N VAL A 74 -7.10 -18.71 -6.59
CA VAL A 74 -8.16 -18.21 -5.71
C VAL A 74 -9.43 -17.92 -6.52
N ARG A 75 -9.29 -17.30 -7.69
CA ARG A 75 -10.40 -17.03 -8.61
C ARG A 75 -11.12 -18.32 -9.04
N GLU A 76 -10.34 -19.34 -9.41
CA GLU A 76 -10.87 -20.64 -9.84
C GLU A 76 -11.58 -21.38 -8.73
N GLU A 77 -11.00 -21.41 -7.52
CA GLU A 77 -11.64 -21.99 -6.34
C GLU A 77 -12.99 -21.33 -6.04
N LEU A 78 -13.05 -20.00 -6.15
CA LEU A 78 -14.27 -19.23 -5.92
C LEU A 78 -15.25 -19.25 -7.11
N GLY A 79 -14.88 -19.86 -8.25
CA GLY A 79 -15.72 -19.92 -9.44
C GLY A 79 -16.03 -18.53 -10.03
N LEU A 80 -15.11 -17.57 -9.91
CA LEU A 80 -15.36 -16.21 -10.36
C LEU A 80 -15.24 -16.11 -11.89
N GLU A 81 -16.35 -15.78 -12.53
CA GLU A 81 -16.42 -15.50 -13.97
C GLU A 81 -16.32 -13.99 -14.29
N ARG A 82 -16.44 -13.14 -13.27
CA ARG A 82 -16.41 -11.68 -13.38
C ARG A 82 -15.95 -11.04 -12.07
N ILE A 83 -15.20 -9.95 -12.18
CA ILE A 83 -14.77 -9.13 -11.04
C ILE A 83 -15.19 -7.68 -11.29
N ASP A 84 -16.16 -7.19 -10.53
CA ASP A 84 -16.66 -5.82 -10.67
C ASP A 84 -15.69 -4.76 -10.15
N LEU A 85 -14.94 -5.10 -9.09
CA LEU A 85 -13.89 -4.28 -8.51
C LEU A 85 -12.80 -5.18 -7.92
N LEU A 86 -11.56 -4.97 -8.37
CA LEU A 86 -10.37 -5.56 -7.77
C LEU A 86 -9.63 -4.47 -6.98
N LYS A 87 -9.59 -4.59 -5.65
CA LYS A 87 -8.72 -3.76 -4.80
C LYS A 87 -7.41 -4.52 -4.57
N ILE A 88 -6.29 -3.86 -4.81
CA ILE A 88 -4.95 -4.35 -4.51
C ILE A 88 -4.35 -3.42 -3.45
N ASP A 89 -3.93 -4.03 -2.34
CA ASP A 89 -3.28 -3.39 -1.20
C ASP A 89 -2.37 -4.43 -0.55
N VAL A 90 -1.10 -4.45 -0.97
CA VAL A 90 -0.21 -5.60 -0.74
C VAL A 90 1.20 -5.18 -0.33
N GLU A 91 1.34 -4.01 0.29
CA GLU A 91 2.55 -3.51 0.92
C GLU A 91 3.86 -3.84 0.16
N LYS A 92 4.23 -2.98 -0.80
CA LYS A 92 5.42 -3.12 -1.66
C LYS A 92 5.40 -4.28 -2.66
N ALA A 93 4.42 -5.19 -2.62
CA ALA A 93 4.32 -6.32 -3.56
C ALA A 93 3.45 -6.01 -4.81
N GLU A 94 3.05 -4.76 -5.04
CA GLU A 94 2.01 -4.43 -6.02
C GLU A 94 2.39 -4.83 -7.43
N TRP A 95 3.66 -4.60 -7.79
CA TRP A 95 4.19 -4.97 -9.09
C TRP A 95 4.14 -6.48 -9.33
N ASP A 96 4.49 -7.28 -8.32
CA ASP A 96 4.43 -8.73 -8.43
C ASP A 96 3.02 -9.24 -8.66
N VAL A 97 2.06 -8.68 -7.92
CA VAL A 97 0.65 -9.04 -8.04
C VAL A 97 0.11 -8.66 -9.41
N VAL A 98 0.31 -7.41 -9.88
CA VAL A 98 -0.26 -7.00 -11.18
C VAL A 98 0.36 -7.75 -12.36
N CYS A 99 1.65 -8.09 -12.30
CA CYS A 99 2.30 -8.93 -13.31
C CYS A 99 1.90 -10.40 -13.21
N GLY A 100 1.39 -10.83 -12.07
CA GLY A 100 0.91 -12.19 -11.83
C GLY A 100 -0.47 -12.49 -12.39
N ILE A 101 -1.30 -11.45 -12.54
CA ILE A 101 -2.67 -11.59 -13.07
C ILE A 101 -2.61 -11.84 -14.59
N SER A 102 -3.25 -12.93 -15.03
CA SER A 102 -3.27 -13.34 -16.44
C SER A 102 -4.12 -12.40 -17.31
N ASP A 103 -3.93 -12.46 -18.63
CA ASP A 103 -4.76 -11.68 -19.57
C ASP A 103 -6.24 -12.04 -19.48
N ALA A 104 -6.57 -13.31 -19.26
CA ALA A 104 -7.94 -13.77 -19.09
C ALA A 104 -8.58 -13.19 -17.81
N ASP A 105 -7.81 -13.17 -16.72
CA ASP A 105 -8.24 -12.60 -15.43
C ASP A 105 -8.40 -11.07 -15.51
N TRP A 106 -7.50 -10.40 -16.23
CA TRP A 106 -7.65 -8.99 -16.52
C TRP A 106 -8.90 -8.72 -17.37
N ALA A 107 -9.18 -9.54 -18.38
CA ALA A 107 -10.31 -9.36 -19.28
C ALA A 107 -11.67 -9.39 -18.56
N MET A 108 -11.81 -10.21 -17.50
CA MET A 108 -13.03 -10.30 -16.70
C MET A 108 -13.13 -9.25 -15.57
N THR A 109 -12.09 -8.46 -15.33
CA THR A 109 -12.06 -7.42 -14.30
C THR A 109 -12.52 -6.08 -14.87
N ARG A 110 -13.57 -5.47 -14.28
CA ARG A 110 -14.17 -4.23 -14.77
C ARG A 110 -13.51 -2.97 -14.23
N GLN A 111 -13.15 -2.98 -12.94
CA GLN A 111 -12.59 -1.84 -12.23
C GLN A 111 -11.46 -2.30 -11.32
N VAL A 112 -10.47 -1.43 -11.13
CA VAL A 112 -9.32 -1.69 -10.26
C VAL A 112 -9.05 -0.46 -9.41
N ALA A 113 -8.76 -0.70 -8.14
CA ALA A 113 -8.16 0.28 -7.24
C ALA A 113 -6.86 -0.32 -6.69
N ILE A 114 -5.74 0.40 -6.79
CA ILE A 114 -4.43 -0.08 -6.31
C ILE A 114 -3.83 1.01 -5.44
N GLU A 115 -3.51 0.69 -4.19
CA GLU A 115 -2.61 1.54 -3.41
C GLU A 115 -1.18 1.08 -3.73
N THR A 116 -0.37 1.96 -4.33
CA THR A 116 0.96 1.62 -4.87
C THR A 116 2.04 2.37 -4.13
N HIS A 117 3.00 1.64 -3.55
CA HIS A 117 4.22 2.24 -3.01
C HIS A 117 5.03 2.94 -4.11
N VAL A 118 5.45 4.19 -3.86
CA VAL A 118 6.21 5.03 -4.81
C VAL A 118 7.68 4.62 -4.78
N ILE A 119 7.98 3.52 -5.46
CA ILE A 119 9.32 2.94 -5.58
C ILE A 119 9.76 3.04 -7.04
N GLY A 120 10.73 3.91 -7.34
CA GLY A 120 11.18 4.16 -8.71
C GLY A 120 10.03 4.64 -9.61
N ASP A 121 9.88 3.99 -10.77
CA ASP A 121 8.85 4.26 -11.77
C ASP A 121 7.63 3.32 -11.65
N ARG A 122 7.49 2.59 -10.54
CA ARG A 122 6.45 1.57 -10.34
C ARG A 122 5.03 2.08 -10.61
N VAL A 123 4.70 3.28 -10.14
CA VAL A 123 3.37 3.88 -10.34
C VAL A 123 3.07 4.02 -11.84
N GLN A 124 4.05 4.49 -12.61
CA GLN A 124 3.94 4.67 -14.05
C GLN A 124 3.85 3.32 -14.77
N GLN A 125 4.67 2.34 -14.37
CA GLN A 125 4.64 0.99 -14.91
C GLN A 125 3.28 0.30 -14.70
N ILE A 126 2.73 0.38 -13.49
CA ILE A 126 1.39 -0.18 -13.19
C ILE A 126 0.32 0.53 -14.02
N ALA A 127 0.36 1.87 -14.07
CA ALA A 127 -0.61 2.63 -14.86
C ALA A 127 -0.51 2.29 -16.37
N GLN A 128 0.69 2.05 -16.90
CA GLN A 128 0.89 1.60 -18.28
C GLN A 128 0.34 0.20 -18.49
N LEU A 129 0.68 -0.76 -17.62
CA LEU A 129 0.16 -2.13 -17.69
C LEU A 129 -1.36 -2.14 -17.72
N LEU A 130 -2.03 -1.38 -16.86
CA LEU A 130 -3.50 -1.31 -16.86
C LEU A 130 -4.06 -0.78 -18.21
N ARG A 131 -3.40 0.20 -18.83
CA ARG A 131 -3.80 0.65 -20.18
C ARG A 131 -3.64 -0.46 -21.22
N GLU A 132 -2.53 -1.19 -21.18
CA GLU A 132 -2.26 -2.32 -22.08
C GLU A 132 -3.26 -3.47 -21.89
N LYS A 133 -3.74 -3.70 -20.65
CA LYS A 133 -4.81 -4.66 -20.38
C LYS A 133 -6.20 -4.20 -20.85
N GLY A 134 -6.33 -2.98 -21.36
CA GLY A 134 -7.57 -2.45 -21.96
C GLY A 134 -8.47 -1.67 -21.00
N PHE A 135 -7.94 -1.17 -19.88
CA PHE A 135 -8.65 -0.17 -19.07
C PHE A 135 -8.59 1.20 -19.75
N LYS A 136 -9.76 1.78 -20.09
CA LYS A 136 -9.87 3.02 -20.87
C LYS A 136 -9.62 4.27 -20.06
N ARG A 137 -10.05 4.29 -18.79
CA ARG A 137 -9.80 5.41 -17.87
C ARG A 137 -8.85 4.92 -16.80
N VAL A 138 -7.65 5.49 -16.74
CA VAL A 138 -6.66 5.21 -15.69
C VAL A 138 -6.30 6.54 -15.04
N HIS A 139 -6.72 6.71 -13.80
CA HIS A 139 -6.43 7.88 -12.97
C HIS A 139 -5.34 7.53 -11.96
N VAL A 140 -4.24 8.27 -12.01
CA VAL A 140 -3.19 8.23 -11.00
C VAL A 140 -3.46 9.38 -10.04
N GLY A 141 -3.73 9.04 -8.79
CA GLY A 141 -4.02 10.01 -7.74
C GLY A 141 -2.77 10.76 -7.30
N GLU A 142 -2.96 11.65 -6.34
CA GLU A 142 -1.85 12.36 -5.72
C GLU A 142 -1.01 11.41 -4.88
N VAL A 143 0.31 11.61 -4.89
CA VAL A 143 1.21 10.92 -3.97
C VAL A 143 0.86 11.38 -2.56
N GLY A 144 0.58 10.43 -1.70
CA GLY A 144 0.28 10.65 -0.31
C GLY A 144 1.07 9.70 0.56
N THR A 145 0.72 9.70 1.84
CA THR A 145 1.22 8.72 2.80
C THR A 145 0.07 7.86 3.29
N PRO A 146 0.34 6.60 3.69
CA PRO A 146 -0.66 5.72 4.26
C PRO A 146 -1.34 6.42 5.44
N LYS A 147 -2.63 6.73 5.31
CA LYS A 147 -3.34 7.57 6.29
C LYS A 147 -3.62 6.82 7.60
N PHE A 148 -3.57 5.49 7.57
CA PHE A 148 -3.99 4.56 8.62
C PHE A 148 -3.29 4.75 9.98
N LEU A 149 -2.05 5.24 10.00
CA LEU A 149 -1.28 5.42 11.23
C LEU A 149 -1.82 6.55 12.11
N GLY A 150 -2.31 7.64 11.52
CA GLY A 150 -2.98 8.71 12.27
C GLY A 150 -4.20 8.19 13.02
N PHE A 151 -4.95 7.28 12.41
CA PHE A 151 -6.15 6.66 13.01
C PHE A 151 -5.79 5.78 14.21
N LYS A 152 -4.79 4.89 14.08
CA LYS A 152 -4.36 3.99 15.17
C LYS A 152 -3.83 4.77 16.38
N TYR A 153 -2.91 5.70 16.15
CA TYR A 153 -2.20 6.35 17.24
C TYR A 153 -3.00 7.44 17.95
N TYR A 154 -4.03 7.97 17.30
CA TYR A 154 -4.82 9.08 17.84
C TYR A 154 -6.31 8.76 17.97
N ASN A 155 -6.72 7.52 17.73
CA ASN A 155 -8.11 7.05 17.84
C ASN A 155 -9.11 7.95 17.09
N LYS A 156 -8.68 8.55 15.97
CA LYS A 156 -9.46 9.52 15.19
C LYS A 156 -10.15 8.84 14.02
N LEU A 157 -11.18 8.01 14.26
CA LEU A 157 -11.93 7.29 13.20
C LEU A 157 -12.63 8.20 12.17
N HIS A 158 -12.72 9.51 12.43
CA HIS A 158 -13.19 10.51 11.47
C HIS A 158 -12.20 11.69 11.42
N PRO A 159 -11.86 12.22 10.23
CA PRO A 159 -11.15 13.49 10.16
C PRO A 159 -12.07 14.59 10.72
N ASP A 160 -11.61 15.30 11.75
CA ASP A 160 -12.21 16.58 12.11
C ASP A 160 -12.07 17.51 10.89
N GLU A 161 -13.16 18.15 10.46
CA GLU A 161 -13.15 19.13 9.38
C GLU A 161 -12.21 20.28 9.78
N GLY A 162 -11.01 20.32 9.20
CA GLY A 162 -10.01 21.35 9.53
C GLY A 162 -8.54 20.95 9.45
N ILE A 163 -8.21 19.70 9.10
CA ILE A 163 -6.81 19.30 8.90
C ILE A 163 -6.29 19.97 7.62
N ALA A 164 -5.35 20.91 7.78
CA ALA A 164 -4.64 21.53 6.67
C ALA A 164 -3.97 20.45 5.80
N PRO A 165 -3.95 20.62 4.46
CA PRO A 165 -3.33 19.65 3.57
C PRO A 165 -1.88 19.44 3.97
N ALA A 166 -1.49 18.18 4.14
CA ALA A 166 -0.13 17.83 4.49
C ALA A 166 0.83 18.30 3.39
N VAL A 167 1.74 19.22 3.71
CA VAL A 167 2.83 19.59 2.81
C VAL A 167 3.76 18.37 2.71
N LEU A 168 3.88 17.82 1.49
CA LEU A 168 4.80 16.73 1.21
C LEU A 168 6.23 17.28 1.31
N PRO A 169 7.09 16.77 2.21
CA PRO A 169 8.52 16.93 2.02
C PRO A 169 8.94 16.11 0.80
N ASN A 170 10.12 16.42 0.25
CA ASN A 170 10.86 15.51 -0.62
C ASN A 170 11.24 14.26 0.20
N ALA A 171 10.28 13.37 0.44
CA ALA A 171 10.54 12.09 1.05
C ALA A 171 11.03 11.17 -0.07
N GLU A 172 12.35 11.12 -0.24
CA GLU A 172 12.98 9.96 -0.86
C GLU A 172 12.79 8.80 0.12
N GLY A 173 11.78 7.94 -0.11
CA GLY A 173 11.52 6.83 0.80
C GLY A 173 10.29 6.01 0.44
N GLY A 174 10.39 4.70 0.67
CA GLY A 174 9.44 3.67 0.24
C GLY A 174 8.03 3.77 0.84
N ALA A 175 7.82 4.52 1.93
CA ALA A 175 6.53 4.65 2.60
C ALA A 175 5.51 5.58 1.92
N LEU A 176 5.87 6.26 0.82
CA LEU A 176 4.90 7.03 0.04
C LEU A 176 4.03 6.09 -0.79
N VAL A 177 2.74 6.39 -0.87
CA VAL A 177 1.78 5.63 -1.67
C VAL A 177 1.04 6.53 -2.64
N CYS A 178 0.67 5.98 -3.79
CA CYS A 178 -0.17 6.61 -4.79
C CYS A 178 -1.31 5.66 -5.14
N ASN A 179 -2.54 6.18 -5.11
CA ASN A 179 -3.70 5.40 -5.51
C ASN A 179 -3.88 5.45 -7.04
N ILE A 180 -4.00 4.29 -7.67
CA ILE A 180 -4.33 4.16 -9.09
C ILE A 180 -5.74 3.59 -9.20
N TYR A 181 -6.60 4.26 -9.95
CA TYR A 181 -7.95 3.81 -10.24
C TYR A 181 -8.11 3.58 -11.74
N ALA A 182 -8.66 2.43 -12.14
CA ALA A 182 -8.83 2.09 -13.54
C ALA A 182 -10.22 1.49 -13.84
N THR A 183 -10.83 1.87 -14.96
CA THR A 183 -12.14 1.35 -15.41
C THR A 183 -12.13 1.02 -16.91
N ARG A 184 -12.78 -0.09 -17.32
CA ARG A 184 -12.90 -0.50 -18.74
C ARG A 184 -13.93 0.28 -19.56
N ASP A 185 -14.96 0.83 -18.91
CA ASP A 185 -16.04 1.63 -19.53
C ASP A 185 -16.38 2.83 -18.64
#